data_AF-A0A1I4PNQ7-F1
#
_entry.id   AF-A0A1I4PNQ7-F1
#
_cell.length_a   1.000
_cell.length_b   1.000
_cell.length_c   1.000
_cell.angle_alpha   90.00
_cell.angle_beta   90.00
_cell.angle_gamma   90.00
#
_symmetry.space_group_name_H-M   'P 1'
#
loop_
_entity.id
_entity.type
_entity.pdbx_description
1 polymer ?
#
loop_
_entity_poly.entity_id
_entity_poly.type
_entity_poly.pdbx_seq_one_letter_code
_entity_poly.pdbx_strand_id
1 'polypeptide(L)' 'MKLVTPHDVLSAYAQAEIGSDVAVSSLGLNGFRDLIVAMADAGHRLPRPSQAETEAQVDSAIPLLLAVLDDGPSDA' A
#
# COMPACT_ATOMS: atom_id res chain seq x y z
N MET A 1 27.10 12.13 5.92
CA MET A 1 25.87 11.30 6.05
C MET A 1 24.69 12.23 5.88
N LYS A 2 23.84 12.05 4.87
CA LYS A 2 22.62 12.88 4.72
C LYS A 2 21.58 12.32 5.68
N LEU A 3 21.04 13.16 6.56
CA LEU A 3 19.98 12.75 7.47
C LEU A 3 18.71 12.53 6.64
N VAL A 4 18.16 11.32 6.67
CA VAL A 4 16.87 11.00 6.03
C VAL A 4 15.79 11.21 7.08
N THR A 5 14.82 12.06 6.76
CA THR A 5 13.68 12.36 7.64
C THR A 5 12.45 11.54 7.25
N PRO A 6 11.48 11.37 8.15
CA PRO A 6 10.20 10.75 7.80
C PRO A 6 9.52 11.42 6.60
N HIS A 7 9.64 12.74 6.48
CA HIS A 7 9.07 13.49 5.37
C HIS A 7 9.73 13.14 4.02
N ASP A 8 11.04 12.88 4.00
CA ASP A 8 11.74 12.45 2.79
C ASP A 8 11.22 11.10 2.30
N VAL A 9 10.99 10.15 3.22
CA VAL A 9 10.45 8.82 2.89
C VAL A 9 9.01 8.91 2.37
N LEU A 10 8.16 9.68 3.06
CA LEU A 10 6.77 9.88 2.62
C LEU A 10 6.70 10.59 1.26
N SER A 11 7.57 11.56 1.01
CA SER A 11 7.67 12.25 -0.28
C SER A 11 8.12 11.33 -1.41
N ALA A 12 9.09 10.45 -1.16
CA ALA A 12 9.55 9.45 -2.13
C ALA A 12 8.44 8.44 -2.45
N TYR A 13 7.70 7.98 -1.42
CA TYR A 13 6.55 7.10 -1.62
C TYR A 13 5.42 7.79 -2.40
N ALA A 14 5.11 9.06 -2.10
CA ALA A 14 4.11 9.85 -2.81
C ALA A 14 4.41 9.98 -4.32
N GLN A 15 5.70 10.02 -4.67
CA GLN A 15 6.20 10.13 -6.04
C GLN A 15 6.40 8.78 -6.73
N ALA A 16 6.01 7.67 -6.07
CA ALA A 16 6.22 6.30 -6.53
C ALA A 16 7.69 5.95 -6.80
N GLU A 17 8.64 6.63 -6.12
CA GLU A 17 10.08 6.33 -6.21
C GLU A 17 10.44 5.08 -5.40
N ILE A 18 9.65 4.76 -4.37
CA ILE A 18 9.80 3.58 -3.52
C ILE A 18 8.47 2.84 -3.36
N GLY A 19 8.57 1.53 -3.11
CA GLY A 19 7.44 0.68 -2.77
C GLY A 19 6.93 0.91 -1.34
N SER A 20 5.71 0.42 -1.09
CA SER A 20 5.07 0.54 0.24
C SER A 20 5.79 -0.26 1.33
N ASP A 21 6.40 -1.39 0.98
CA ASP A 21 7.24 -2.23 1.84
C ASP A 21 8.50 -1.50 2.32
N VAL A 22 9.17 -0.78 1.40
CA VAL A 22 10.34 0.05 1.72
C VAL A 22 9.94 1.22 2.61
N ALA A 23 8.81 1.87 2.32
CA ALA A 23 8.31 2.97 3.13
C ALA A 23 7.94 2.52 4.56
N VAL A 24 7.21 1.40 4.69
CA VAL A 24 6.79 0.82 5.99
C VAL A 24 8.01 0.47 6.84
N SER A 25 9.00 -0.24 6.26
CA SER A 25 10.21 -0.64 6.97
C SER A 25 11.08 0.55 7.38
N SER A 26 11.24 1.54 6.50
CA SER A 26 12.05 2.74 6.76
C SER A 26 11.47 3.63 7.86
N LEU A 27 10.14 3.64 8.00
CA LEU A 27 9.42 4.44 8.99
C LEU A 27 9.11 3.68 10.29
N GLY A 28 9.39 2.37 10.34
CA GLY A 28 9.08 1.53 11.50
C GLY A 28 7.58 1.37 11.76
N LEU A 29 6.77 1.35 10.69
CA LEU A 29 5.31 1.24 10.78
C LEU A 29 4.86 -0.23 10.87
N ASN A 30 3.67 -0.48 11.41
CA ASN A 30 3.16 -1.85 11.56
C ASN A 30 2.56 -2.43 10.26
N GLY A 31 2.48 -1.62 9.20
CA GLY A 31 2.00 -2.07 7.90
C GLY A 31 1.42 -0.96 7.07
N PHE A 32 0.72 -1.37 6.01
CA PHE A 32 0.22 -0.47 4.98
C PHE A 32 -0.83 0.54 5.50
N ARG A 33 -1.64 0.15 6.49
CA ARG A 33 -2.64 1.05 7.09
C ARG A 33 -1.98 2.25 7.78
N ASP A 34 -0.93 1.99 8.56
CA ASP A 34 -0.19 3.04 9.26
C ASP A 34 0.49 3.97 8.25
N LEU A 35 0.97 3.43 7.12
CA LEU A 35 1.52 4.22 6.03
C LEU A 35 0.46 5.16 5.41
N ILE A 36 -0.77 4.68 5.18
CA ILE A 36 -1.86 5.52 4.67
C ILE A 36 -2.18 6.66 5.64
N VAL A 37 -2.23 6.39 6.94
CA VAL A 37 -2.47 7.41 7.96
C VAL A 37 -1.35 8.45 7.96
N ALA A 38 -0.08 8.02 7.97
CA ALA A 38 1.06 8.93 7.92
C ALA A 38 1.07 9.82 6.67
N MET A 39 0.68 9.27 5.51
CA MET A 39 0.54 10.01 4.26
C MET A 39 -0.57 11.07 4.34
N ALA A 40 -1.72 10.72 4.90
CA ALA A 40 -2.84 11.63 5.09
C ALA A 40 -2.48 12.77 6.06
N ASP A 41 -1.86 12.44 7.20
CA ASP A 41 -1.43 13.41 8.21
C ASP A 41 -0.37 14.38 7.65
N ALA A 42 0.51 13.90 6.79
CA ALA A 42 1.51 14.71 6.11
C ALA A 42 0.97 15.48 4.88
N GLY A 43 -0.31 15.30 4.52
CA GLY A 43 -0.93 15.97 3.37
C GLY A 43 -0.47 15.45 2.00
N HIS A 44 0.19 14.30 1.96
CA HIS A 44 0.61 13.68 0.70
C HIS A 44 -0.56 12.92 0.06
N ARG A 45 -0.59 12.92 -1.28
CA ARG A 45 -1.48 12.03 -2.03
C ARG A 45 -0.87 10.64 -2.07
N LEU A 46 -1.72 9.62 -1.96
CA LEU A 46 -1.31 8.25 -2.22
C LEU A 46 -0.91 8.10 -3.69
N PRO A 47 0.16 7.35 -4.00
CA PRO A 47 0.50 7.03 -5.37
C PRO A 47 -0.67 6.27 -6.00
N ARG A 48 -1.08 6.71 -7.19
CA ARG A 48 -2.12 6.04 -7.97
C ARG A 48 -1.46 5.18 -9.04
N PRO A 49 -1.66 3.86 -9.02
CA PRO A 49 -1.22 2.99 -10.11
C PRO A 49 -1.89 3.42 -11.42
N SER A 50 -1.24 3.10 -12.53
CA SER A 50 -1.87 3.19 -13.84
C SER A 50 -3.09 2.27 -13.93
N GLN A 51 -3.96 2.52 -14.91
CA GLN A 51 -5.11 1.67 -15.16
C GLN A 51 -4.69 0.21 -15.43
N ALA A 52 -3.64 0.00 -16.24
CA ALA A 52 -3.14 -1.33 -16.56
C ALA A 52 -2.61 -2.08 -15.31
N GLU A 53 -1.90 -1.38 -14.41
CA GLU A 53 -1.44 -1.97 -13.14
C GLU A 53 -2.61 -2.29 -12.21
N THR A 54 -3.65 -1.45 -12.22
CA THR A 54 -4.87 -1.70 -11.44
C THR A 54 -5.59 -2.94 -11.95
N GLU A 55 -5.75 -3.06 -13.27
CA GLU A 55 -6.36 -4.24 -13.92
C GLU A 55 -5.58 -5.52 -13.58
N ALA A 56 -4.25 -5.49 -13.69
CA ALA A 56 -3.41 -6.64 -13.32
C ALA A 56 -3.53 -7.03 -11.84
N GLN A 57 -3.61 -6.05 -10.93
CA GLN A 57 -3.83 -6.30 -9.50
C GLN A 57 -5.19 -6.96 -9.26
N VAL A 58 -6.25 -6.43 -9.89
CA VAL A 58 -7.60 -6.98 -9.81
C VAL A 58 -7.64 -8.42 -10.31
N ASP A 59 -7.06 -8.69 -11.48
CA ASP A 59 -7.02 -10.04 -12.06
C ASP A 59 -6.30 -11.04 -11.14
N SER A 60 -5.26 -10.60 -10.44
CA SER A 60 -4.56 -11.45 -9.46
C SER A 60 -5.34 -11.64 -8.16
N ALA A 61 -6.13 -10.65 -7.75
CA ALA A 61 -6.84 -10.65 -6.47
C ALA A 61 -8.20 -11.37 -6.54
N ILE A 62 -8.90 -11.30 -7.68
CA ILE A 62 -10.25 -11.89 -7.84
C ILE A 62 -10.29 -13.37 -7.45
N PRO A 63 -9.40 -14.26 -7.92
CA PRO A 63 -9.46 -15.67 -7.55
C PRO A 63 -9.27 -15.91 -6.04
N LEU A 64 -8.41 -15.12 -5.39
CA LEU A 64 -8.17 -15.20 -3.95
C LEU A 64 -9.39 -14.74 -3.16
N LEU A 65 -10.03 -13.66 -3.61
CA LEU A 65 -11.26 -13.16 -3.00
C LEU A 65 -12.41 -14.16 -3.15
N LEU A 66 -12.57 -14.75 -4.33
CA LEU A 66 -13.59 -15.77 -4.57
C LEU A 66 -13.37 -17.02 -3.72
N ALA A 67 -12.12 -17.48 -3.57
CA ALA A 67 -11.80 -18.62 -2.70
C ALA A 67 -12.21 -18.37 -1.24
N VAL A 68 -11.94 -17.17 -0.71
CA VAL A 68 -12.34 -16.80 0.66
C VAL A 68 -13.86 -16.70 0.82
N LEU A 69 -14.56 -16.26 -0.22
CA LEU A 69 -16.03 -16.16 -0.21
C LEU A 69 -16.71 -17.52 -0.35
N ASP A 70 -16.13 -18.43 -1.13
CA ASP A 70 -16.63 -19.81 -1.31
C ASP A 70 -16.31 -20.72 -0.11
N ASP A 71 -15.21 -20.48 0.63
CA ASP A 71 -14.86 -21.19 1.88
C ASP A 71 -15.62 -20.68 3.12
N GLY A 72 -16.60 -19.77 2.95
CA GLY A 72 -17.51 -19.37 4.02
C GLY A 72 -18.29 -20.57 4.57
N PRO A 73 -18.69 -20.59 5.86
CA PRO A 73 -19.45 -21.71 6.42
C PRO A 73 -20.68 -21.98 5.56
N SER A 74 -20.70 -23.15 4.92
CA SER A 74 -21.87 -23.71 4.27
C SER A 74 -22.90 -24.03 5.36
N ASP A 75 -23.60 -23.01 5.84
CA ASP A 75 -24.81 -23.18 6.65
C ASP A 75 -25.94 -23.62 5.72
N ALA A 76 -26.03 -24.93 5.45
CA ALA A 76 -27.25 -25.67 5.13
C ALA A 76 -26.99 -27.19 5.04
#